data_AF-A0A1V9U7A9-F1
#
_entry.id   AF-A0A1V9U7A9-F1
#
_cell.length_a   1.000
_cell.length_b   1.000
_cell.length_c   1.000
_cell.angle_alpha   90.00
_cell.angle_beta   90.00
_cell.angle_gamma   90.00
#
_symmetry.space_group_name_H-M   'P 1'
#
loop_
_entity.id
_entity.type
_entity.pdbx_description
1 polymer ?
#
loop_
_entity_poly.entity_id
_entity_poly.type
_entity_poly.pdbx_seq_one_letter_code
_entity_poly.pdbx_strand_id
1 'polypeptide(L)'
;MSFFINNEFNKIKHKYELHNPKQLISDAGIKLLQLELDDVTGGFTVTNNRCSTIVINSNWDSKYLDFVILHEYSHIRLHDGTSTPFYRHTGMDINIPKMEREANELAMKLLIDMQDKDEIATLTKYQIPNYLGISEKLSEFIR
;
A
#
# COMPACT_ATOMS: atom_id res chain seq x y z
N MET A 1 -9.92 13.19 -4.70
CA MET A 1 -9.79 11.93 -3.94
C MET A 1 -11.20 11.44 -3.62
N SER A 2 -11.48 10.14 -3.64
CA SER A 2 -12.83 9.67 -3.27
C SER A 2 -13.09 9.95 -1.80
N PHE A 3 -14.32 10.35 -1.45
CA PHE A 3 -14.74 10.56 -0.05
C PHE A 3 -14.50 9.32 0.81
N PHE A 4 -14.63 8.14 0.20
CA PHE A 4 -14.43 6.84 0.81
C PHE A 4 -12.98 6.62 1.27
N ILE A 5 -11.99 6.88 0.41
CA ILE A 5 -10.56 6.73 0.74
C ILE A 5 -10.17 7.70 1.87
N ASN A 6 -10.64 8.95 1.80
CA ASN A 6 -10.35 9.93 2.83
C ASN A 6 -10.93 9.53 4.20
N ASN A 7 -12.14 9.00 4.22
CA ASN A 7 -12.78 8.51 5.43
C ASN A 7 -11.99 7.35 6.05
N GLU A 8 -11.57 6.38 5.23
CA GLU A 8 -10.81 5.22 5.72
C GLU A 8 -9.41 5.62 6.21
N PHE A 9 -8.72 6.49 5.48
CA PHE A 9 -7.45 7.07 5.91
C PHE A 9 -7.55 7.75 7.29
N ASN A 10 -8.59 8.57 7.51
CA ASN A 10 -8.78 9.25 8.77
C ASN A 10 -9.04 8.26 9.92
N LYS A 11 -9.83 7.21 9.69
CA LYS A 11 -10.04 6.15 10.70
C LYS A 11 -8.74 5.45 11.07
N ILE A 12 -7.92 5.12 10.08
CA ILE A 12 -6.60 4.48 10.28
C ILE A 12 -5.72 5.40 11.12
N LYS A 13 -5.61 6.68 10.74
CA LYS A 13 -4.80 7.69 11.45
C LYS A 13 -5.28 7.96 12.88
N HIS A 14 -6.58 7.86 13.14
CA HIS A 14 -7.11 7.96 14.49
C HIS A 14 -6.85 6.73 15.35
N LYS A 15 -6.71 5.56 14.73
CA LYS A 15 -6.56 4.28 15.43
C LYS A 15 -5.09 3.89 15.66
N TYR A 16 -4.20 4.29 14.76
CA TYR A 16 -2.80 3.86 14.77
C TYR A 16 -1.85 5.04 14.56
N GLU A 17 -0.65 4.92 15.14
CA GLU A 17 0.45 5.82 14.83
C GLU A 17 1.11 5.40 13.51
N LEU A 18 1.22 6.33 12.57
CA LEU A 18 1.71 6.07 11.22
C LEU A 18 3.21 6.38 11.14
N HIS A 19 4.03 5.44 11.61
CA HIS A 19 5.49 5.56 11.55
C HIS A 19 6.13 4.61 10.53
N ASN A 20 5.65 3.38 10.45
CA ASN A 20 6.17 2.40 9.51
C ASN A 20 5.11 1.35 9.12
N PRO A 21 5.15 0.82 7.88
CA PRO A 21 4.14 -0.13 7.40
C PRO A 21 4.06 -1.42 8.22
N LYS A 22 5.21 -1.97 8.63
CA LYS A 22 5.29 -3.24 9.37
C LYS A 22 4.65 -3.14 10.75
N GLN A 23 4.84 -2.02 11.44
CA GLN A 23 4.21 -1.73 12.73
C GLN A 23 2.70 -1.55 12.55
N LEU A 24 2.26 -0.79 11.54
CA LEU A 24 0.84 -0.59 11.26
C LEU A 24 0.10 -1.93 11.09
N ILE A 25 0.64 -2.85 10.29
CA ILE A 25 -0.01 -4.16 10.07
C ILE A 25 0.06 -5.03 11.34
N SER A 26 1.15 -4.95 12.11
CA SER A 26 1.29 -5.65 13.38
C SER A 26 0.24 -5.17 14.40
N ASP A 27 0.08 -3.85 14.56
CA ASP A 27 -0.91 -3.24 15.45
C ASP A 27 -2.35 -3.54 15.01
N ALA A 28 -2.55 -3.72 13.70
CA ALA A 28 -3.81 -4.17 13.13
C ALA A 28 -4.08 -5.67 13.30
N GLY A 29 -3.13 -6.44 13.87
CA GLY A 29 -3.25 -7.89 14.07
C GLY A 29 -3.12 -8.71 12.77
N ILE A 30 -2.50 -8.13 11.74
CA ILE A 30 -2.30 -8.76 10.42
C ILE A 30 -0.90 -9.38 10.40
N LYS A 31 -0.81 -10.64 9.97
CA LYS A 31 0.47 -11.35 9.87
C LYS A 31 1.21 -10.92 8.61
N LEU A 32 2.53 -10.82 8.70
CA LEU A 32 3.42 -10.61 7.55
C LEU A 32 4.27 -11.86 7.33
N LEU A 33 4.28 -12.37 6.10
CA LEU A 33 5.18 -13.43 5.65
C LEU A 33 6.03 -12.92 4.49
N GLN A 34 7.31 -13.27 4.50
CA GLN A 34 8.24 -12.92 3.44
C GLN A 34 8.69 -14.22 2.77
N LEU A 35 8.47 -14.33 1.45
CA LEU A 35 8.77 -15.52 0.65
C LEU A 35 9.47 -15.10 -0.64
N GLU A 36 10.28 -15.99 -1.19
CA GLU A 36 10.79 -15.83 -2.55
C GLU A 36 9.63 -16.06 -3.53
N LEU A 37 9.19 -15.00 -4.21
CA LEU A 37 8.17 -15.06 -5.26
C LEU A 37 8.81 -14.80 -6.63
N ASP A 38 8.03 -14.98 -7.70
CA ASP A 38 8.47 -14.62 -9.05
C ASP A 38 8.79 -13.12 -9.18
N ASP A 39 9.58 -12.76 -10.19
CA ASP A 39 10.11 -11.41 -10.35
C ASP A 39 9.04 -10.33 -10.56
N VAL A 40 7.82 -10.71 -10.93
CA VAL A 40 6.73 -9.76 -11.24
C VAL A 40 5.75 -9.58 -10.10
N THR A 41 5.71 -10.50 -9.13
CA THR A 41 4.81 -10.45 -7.98
C THR A 41 5.51 -9.79 -6.80
N GLY A 42 4.98 -8.65 -6.35
CA GLY A 42 5.51 -7.94 -5.18
C GLY A 42 4.92 -8.45 -3.87
N GLY A 43 3.66 -8.87 -3.88
CA GLY A 43 2.97 -9.40 -2.71
C GLY A 43 1.50 -9.74 -2.98
N PHE A 44 0.84 -10.31 -1.98
CA PHE A 44 -0.59 -10.62 -2.01
C PHE A 44 -1.13 -10.85 -0.59
N THR A 45 -2.45 -10.83 -0.45
CA THR A 45 -3.13 -11.11 0.81
C THR A 45 -3.85 -12.45 0.78
N VAL A 46 -3.70 -13.24 1.85
CA VAL A 46 -4.50 -14.43 2.11
C VAL A 46 -5.38 -14.19 3.32
N THR A 47 -6.69 -14.36 3.16
CA THR A 47 -7.66 -14.21 4.25
C THR A 47 -8.34 -15.54 4.53
N ASN A 48 -8.26 -16.02 5.77
CA ASN A 48 -8.96 -17.22 6.23
C ASN A 48 -9.64 -16.95 7.57
N ASN A 49 -10.95 -17.22 7.69
CA ASN A 49 -11.72 -17.02 8.92
C ASN A 49 -11.52 -15.64 9.58
N ARG A 50 -11.50 -14.56 8.78
CA ARG A 50 -11.25 -13.16 9.20
C ARG A 50 -9.82 -12.87 9.69
N CYS A 51 -8.90 -13.82 9.56
CA CYS A 51 -7.49 -13.60 9.78
C CYS A 51 -6.80 -13.37 8.43
N SER A 52 -6.30 -12.15 8.23
CA SER A 52 -5.54 -11.79 7.02
C SER A 52 -4.04 -11.95 7.26
N THR A 53 -3.35 -12.46 6.25
CA THR A 53 -1.89 -12.55 6.18
C THR A 53 -1.43 -11.89 4.89
N ILE A 54 -0.54 -10.92 5.01
CA ILE A 54 0.13 -10.28 3.87
C ILE A 54 1.39 -11.08 3.58
N VAL A 55 1.56 -11.50 2.34
CA VAL A 55 2.76 -12.16 1.83
C VAL A 55 3.48 -11.17 0.92
N ILE A 56 4.78 -10.99 1.13
CA ILE A 56 5.64 -10.10 0.32
C ILE A 56 6.80 -10.86 -0.31
N ASN A 57 7.25 -10.39 -1.47
CA ASN A 57 8.40 -10.95 -2.17
C ASN A 57 9.70 -10.52 -1.51
N SER A 58 10.48 -11.49 -1.01
CA SER A 58 11.77 -11.23 -0.38
C SER A 58 12.83 -10.67 -1.32
N ASN A 59 12.63 -10.80 -2.63
CA ASN A 59 13.60 -10.42 -3.66
C ASN A 59 13.47 -8.96 -4.09
N TRP A 60 12.44 -8.24 -3.62
CA TRP A 60 12.18 -6.85 -3.99
C TRP A 60 12.83 -5.86 -3.03
N ASP A 61 13.10 -4.65 -3.52
CA ASP A 61 13.68 -3.58 -2.71
C ASP A 61 12.79 -3.25 -1.50
N SER A 62 13.40 -3.07 -0.33
CA SER A 62 12.67 -2.88 0.92
C SER A 62 11.76 -1.64 0.90
N LYS A 63 12.16 -0.56 0.21
CA LYS A 63 11.33 0.65 0.10
C LYS A 63 10.12 0.40 -0.79
N TYR A 64 10.29 -0.38 -1.85
CA TYR A 64 9.16 -0.80 -2.68
C TYR A 64 8.22 -1.73 -1.90
N LEU A 65 8.76 -2.61 -1.07
CA LEU A 65 7.97 -3.48 -0.22
C LEU A 65 7.13 -2.72 0.81
N ASP A 66 7.59 -1.59 1.31
CA ASP A 66 6.79 -0.72 2.18
C ASP A 66 5.50 -0.25 1.48
N PHE A 67 5.60 0.11 0.20
CA PHE A 67 4.42 0.41 -0.62
C PHE A 67 3.53 -0.83 -0.82
N VAL A 68 4.10 -1.98 -1.15
CA VAL A 68 3.34 -3.24 -1.34
C VAL A 68 2.57 -3.62 -0.08
N ILE A 69 3.20 -3.54 1.10
CA ILE A 69 2.55 -3.81 2.37
C ILE A 69 1.33 -2.91 2.57
N LEU A 70 1.48 -1.61 2.31
CA LEU A 70 0.37 -0.66 2.45
C LEU A 70 -0.71 -0.85 1.40
N HIS A 71 -0.35 -1.30 0.20
CA HIS A 71 -1.30 -1.68 -0.85
C HIS A 71 -2.16 -2.87 -0.42
N GLU A 72 -1.54 -3.95 0.03
CA GLU A 72 -2.24 -5.14 0.54
C GLU A 72 -3.07 -4.83 1.79
N TYR A 73 -2.55 -4.01 2.69
CA TYR A 73 -3.30 -3.49 3.83
C TYR A 73 -4.53 -2.68 3.39
N SER A 74 -4.37 -1.82 2.38
CA SER A 74 -5.47 -1.01 1.86
C SER A 74 -6.58 -1.88 1.27
N HIS A 75 -6.23 -2.98 0.61
CA HIS A 75 -7.21 -3.97 0.18
C HIS A 75 -8.00 -4.57 1.35
N ILE A 76 -7.32 -4.98 2.42
CA ILE A 76 -7.99 -5.51 3.63
C ILE A 76 -8.95 -4.47 4.22
N ARG A 77 -8.57 -3.19 4.22
CA ARG A 77 -9.37 -2.10 4.82
C ARG A 77 -10.55 -1.66 3.95
N LEU A 78 -10.40 -1.68 2.63
CA LEU A 78 -11.39 -1.13 1.70
C LEU A 78 -12.34 -2.20 1.15
N HIS A 79 -11.88 -3.44 1.02
CA HIS A 79 -12.53 -4.48 0.21
C HIS A 79 -12.75 -5.80 0.98
N ASP A 80 -13.21 -5.68 2.23
CA ASP A 80 -13.42 -6.80 3.17
C ASP A 80 -14.22 -7.96 2.53
N GLY A 81 -13.70 -9.20 2.65
CA GLY A 81 -14.41 -10.44 2.24
C GLY A 81 -14.04 -11.03 0.87
N THR A 82 -13.11 -10.43 0.14
CA THR A 82 -12.53 -11.01 -1.08
C THR A 82 -11.04 -11.29 -0.89
N SER A 83 -10.58 -12.51 -1.20
CA SER A 83 -9.15 -12.77 -1.44
C SER A 83 -8.71 -11.85 -2.57
N THR A 84 -7.64 -11.07 -2.37
CA THR A 84 -7.25 -10.03 -3.31
C THR A 84 -6.43 -10.61 -4.46
N PRO A 85 -6.48 -10.01 -5.65
CA PRO A 85 -5.53 -10.34 -6.70
C PRO A 85 -4.11 -9.91 -6.29
N PHE A 86 -3.10 -10.66 -6.73
CA PHE A 86 -1.69 -10.37 -6.47
C PHE A 86 -1.27 -8.98 -6.94
N TYR A 87 -0.56 -8.21 -6.10
CA TYR A 87 0.13 -7.01 -6.56
C TYR A 87 1.27 -7.43 -7.49
N ARG A 88 1.16 -7.03 -8.76
CA ARG A 88 2.17 -7.27 -9.79
C ARG A 88 2.76 -5.97 -10.31
N HIS A 89 4.04 -6.01 -10.70
CA HIS A 89 4.71 -4.90 -11.39
C HIS A 89 3.94 -4.42 -12.63
N THR A 90 3.14 -5.32 -13.22
CA THR A 90 2.30 -5.10 -14.41
C THR A 90 0.86 -4.66 -14.11
N GLY A 91 0.42 -4.53 -12.86
CA GLY A 91 -0.92 -4.01 -12.49
C GLY A 91 -1.18 -2.54 -12.88
N MET A 92 -0.25 -1.92 -13.63
CA MET A 92 -0.24 -0.54 -14.10
C MET A 92 -0.65 -0.44 -15.58
N ASP A 93 -1.59 -1.27 -16.01
CA ASP A 93 -2.19 -1.20 -17.35
C ASP A 93 -3.17 -0.03 -17.46
N ILE A 94 -3.44 0.43 -18.68
CA ILE A 94 -4.36 1.55 -19.03
C ILE A 94 -5.78 1.42 -18.44
N ASN A 95 -6.19 0.21 -18.02
CA ASN A 95 -7.48 -0.07 -17.38
C ASN A 95 -7.29 -0.71 -15.99
N ILE A 96 -6.75 0.07 -15.05
CA ILE A 96 -6.61 -0.36 -13.65
C ILE A 96 -8.01 -0.56 -13.05
N PRO A 97 -8.34 -1.77 -12.52
CA PRO A 97 -9.60 -2.00 -11.84
C PRO A 97 -9.83 -0.99 -10.72
N LYS A 98 -11.08 -0.60 -10.49
CA LYS A 98 -11.43 0.39 -9.45
C LYS A 98 -10.83 0.04 -8.09
N MET A 99 -10.89 -1.23 -7.69
CA MET A 99 -10.37 -1.71 -6.41
C MET A 99 -8.86 -1.49 -6.28
N GLU A 100 -8.09 -1.81 -7.34
CA GLU A 100 -6.63 -1.59 -7.40
C GLU A 100 -6.28 -0.10 -7.35
N ARG A 101 -7.04 0.74 -8.05
CA ARG A 101 -6.86 2.20 -8.00
C ARG A 101 -7.11 2.72 -6.59
N GLU A 102 -8.18 2.26 -5.92
CA GLU A 102 -8.50 2.66 -4.56
C GLU A 102 -7.45 2.19 -3.54
N ALA A 103 -6.93 0.98 -3.70
CA ALA A 103 -5.83 0.45 -2.89
C ALA A 103 -4.53 1.25 -3.09
N ASN A 104 -4.17 1.56 -4.34
CA ASN A 104 -3.00 2.40 -4.65
C ASN A 104 -3.14 3.82 -4.06
N GLU A 105 -4.31 4.45 -4.19
CA GLU A 105 -4.56 5.78 -3.64
C GLU A 105 -4.44 5.81 -2.10
N LEU A 106 -5.00 4.83 -1.40
CA LEU A 106 -4.88 4.76 0.06
C LEU A 106 -3.44 4.44 0.49
N ALA A 107 -2.77 3.51 -0.19
CA ALA A 107 -1.39 3.12 0.10
C ALA A 107 -0.43 4.31 -0.04
N MET A 108 -0.53 5.05 -1.14
CA MET A 108 0.28 6.26 -1.35
C MET A 108 0.01 7.29 -0.25
N LYS A 109 -1.25 7.50 0.11
CA LYS A 109 -1.61 8.47 1.14
C LYS A 109 -1.05 8.09 2.52
N LEU A 110 -1.11 6.81 2.89
CA LEU A 110 -0.51 6.30 4.12
C LEU A 110 1.01 6.44 4.09
N LEU A 111 1.66 6.02 3.00
CA LEU A 111 3.11 6.05 2.88
C LEU A 111 3.67 7.47 2.97
N ILE A 112 3.00 8.44 2.33
CA ILE A 112 3.35 9.86 2.38
C ILE A 112 3.15 10.43 3.79
N ASP A 113 2.05 10.10 4.47
CA ASP A 113 1.77 10.60 5.84
C ASP A 113 2.75 10.04 6.89
N MET A 114 3.44 8.93 6.57
CA MET A 114 4.53 8.36 7.38
C MET A 114 5.88 9.07 7.19
N GLN A 115 6.02 9.94 6.18
CA GLN A 115 7.26 10.67 5.93
C GLN A 115 7.32 12.01 6.66
N ASP A 116 8.50 12.62 6.67
CA ASP A 116 8.68 13.99 7.12
C ASP A 116 7.88 14.96 6.24
N LYS A 117 7.03 15.78 6.88
CA LYS A 117 6.12 16.69 6.17
C LYS A 117 6.84 17.88 5.55
N ASP A 118 7.92 18.34 6.17
CA ASP A 118 8.71 19.45 5.65
C ASP A 118 9.47 18.99 4.41
N GLU A 119 10.02 17.76 4.43
CA GLU A 119 10.64 17.16 3.24
C GLU A 119 9.63 16.98 2.10
N ILE A 120 8.49 16.34 2.36
CA ILE A 120 7.45 16.12 1.36
C ILE A 120 6.93 17.44 0.76
N ALA A 121 6.80 18.51 1.57
CA ALA A 121 6.31 19.80 1.09
C ALA A 121 7.22 20.47 0.05
N THR A 122 8.51 20.09 -0.01
CA THR A 122 9.45 20.59 -1.03
C THR A 122 9.36 19.87 -2.36
N LEU A 123 8.66 18.72 -2.42
CA LEU A 123 8.60 17.86 -3.58
C LEU A 123 7.31 18.08 -4.38
N THR A 124 7.42 18.04 -5.70
CA THR A 124 6.25 17.90 -6.56
C THR A 124 5.71 16.48 -6.49
N LYS A 125 4.42 16.29 -6.79
CA LYS A 125 3.82 14.94 -6.84
C LYS A 125 4.55 13.95 -7.76
N TYR A 126 5.27 14.44 -8.77
CA TYR A 126 6.05 13.60 -9.69
C TYR A 126 7.40 13.18 -9.10
N GLN A 127 7.92 13.93 -8.14
CA GLN A 127 9.18 13.63 -7.44
C GLN A 127 8.97 12.71 -6.23
N ILE A 128 7.77 12.72 -5.63
CA ILE A 128 7.45 11.92 -4.45
C ILE A 128 7.74 10.42 -4.65
N PRO A 129 7.32 9.74 -5.74
CA PRO A 129 7.62 8.32 -5.91
C PRO A 129 9.13 8.02 -5.91
N ASN A 130 9.93 8.84 -6.59
CA ASN A 130 11.38 8.66 -6.62
C ASN A 130 12.01 8.84 -5.23
N TYR A 131 11.57 9.85 -4.48
CA TYR A 131 11.99 10.04 -3.08
C TYR A 131 11.66 8.82 -2.21
N LEU A 132 10.46 8.25 -2.40
CA LEU A 132 10.02 7.04 -1.70
C LEU A 132 10.69 5.75 -2.21
N GLY A 133 11.47 5.79 -3.30
CA GLY A 133 12.11 4.60 -3.88
C GLY A 133 11.13 3.67 -4.62
N ILE A 134 10.06 4.22 -5.18
CA ILE A 134 9.01 3.46 -5.88
C ILE A 134 8.79 3.99 -7.32
N SER A 135 8.02 3.26 -8.12
CA SER A 135 7.79 3.58 -9.53
C SER A 135 7.14 4.96 -9.74
N GLU A 136 7.71 5.79 -10.62
CA GLU A 136 7.20 7.12 -10.99
C GLU A 136 5.72 7.11 -11.43
N LYS A 137 5.26 6.00 -12.02
CA LYS A 137 3.85 5.82 -12.43
C LYS A 137 2.88 5.95 -11.25
N LEU A 138 3.32 5.66 -10.03
CA LEU A 138 2.49 5.79 -8.83
C LEU A 138 2.11 7.25 -8.50
N SER A 139 2.75 8.23 -9.14
CA SER A 139 2.34 9.64 -9.06
C SER A 139 0.91 9.90 -9.52
N GLU A 140 0.31 9.02 -10.34
CA GLU A 140 -1.10 9.12 -10.75
C GLU A 140 -2.07 8.99 -9.56
N PHE A 141 -1.68 8.27 -8.51
CA PHE A 141 -2.51 8.03 -7.33
C PHE A 141 -2.30 9.05 -6.21
N ILE A 142 -1.42 10.03 -6.42
CA ILE A 142 -1.22 11.18 -5.53
C ILE A 142 -2.15 12.30 -5.98
N ARG A 143 -3.02 12.75 -5.09
CA ARG A 143 -4.05 13.76 -5.39
C ARG A 143 -3.91 15.02 -4.55
#